data_AF-A0A2E2PKN3-F1
#
_entry.id   AF-A0A2E2PKN3-F1
#
_cell.length_a   1.000
_cell.length_b   1.000
_cell.length_c   1.000
_cell.angle_alpha   90.00
_cell.angle_beta   90.00
_cell.angle_gamma   90.00
#
_symmetry.space_group_name_H-M   'P 1'
#
loop_
_entity.id
_entity.type
_entity.pdbx_description
1 polymer ?
#
loop_
_entity_poly.entity_id
_entity_poly.type
_entity_poly.pdbx_seq_one_letter_code
_entity_poly.pdbx_strand_id
1 'polypeptide(L)'
;RELEAIRKAEEEQKKRELEAIRKAEEEQKKQELKAEEERKKQELEAIAIRKAEEERKKQELKAIKKARENEKQRKREEILKAKDKKRKQQELEARKREEEEKNKQKEKKIIAEKKRLLEQKRRIEEKAAISAEKKRIAEEKKERSELKAKKLEKLRLERLERQKQKKEIAEQKRLLEYEKNLKKEALIRAEKKRIAEEKKARSKAQAKKLEKLKLEKEKRQKEKKKLAEQKRLIEKQKRLAQKAAIRAEKKRIAEEKKAKALAKAENLKQVKLAKIERQKNKERESIEKRMLEKQKLKEKAEQYKKKVKEIVKNKENEKKIIAENEKKSKNLEKKSKDEKVSEILNKKVQLEEMARKRNEEIQKRKFSYYNDKSVIKESNDNTKYFFDENIATKFSNLESDNIEQNIVSKRRLEKKNINSDENLKLKNKEKKIVTVLNIDKPIAKLKNKIFKEKTEIFYYQKDVVELDINQKIKISEYVKQIKNKPVKIEIKPGIVNTIKSDKQLHQIAKSRSLLMRAYLVKLGISHNRIKILIKNSDSKGSENEVVLSFIEL
;
A
#
# COMPACT_ATOMS: atom_id res chain seq x y z
N ARG A 1 -21.34 -140.47 -209.78
CA ARG A 1 -21.93 -141.50 -208.90
C ARG A 1 -21.14 -141.64 -207.59
N GLU A 2 -19.85 -141.98 -207.58
CA GLU A 2 -19.09 -142.12 -206.31
C GLU A 2 -19.03 -140.83 -205.47
N LEU A 3 -18.75 -139.68 -206.09
CA LEU A 3 -18.81 -138.34 -205.46
C LEU A 3 -20.17 -137.98 -204.82
N GLU A 4 -21.23 -138.71 -205.16
CA GLU A 4 -22.60 -138.45 -204.70
C GLU A 4 -22.93 -139.23 -203.41
N ALA A 5 -22.20 -140.32 -203.14
CA ALA A 5 -22.30 -141.07 -201.89
C ALA A 5 -21.62 -140.31 -200.73
N ILE A 6 -20.45 -139.72 -200.98
CA ILE A 6 -19.65 -139.00 -199.97
C ILE A 6 -20.45 -137.84 -199.36
N ARG A 7 -21.12 -137.03 -200.19
CA ARG A 7 -21.93 -135.89 -199.71
C ARG A 7 -23.07 -136.29 -198.77
N LYS A 8 -23.70 -137.46 -198.97
CA LYS A 8 -24.80 -137.92 -198.12
C LYS A 8 -24.32 -138.35 -196.73
N ALA A 9 -23.11 -138.89 -196.62
CA ALA A 9 -22.51 -139.24 -195.32
C ALA A 9 -22.22 -137.99 -194.45
N GLU A 10 -21.69 -136.92 -195.06
CA GLU A 10 -21.41 -135.66 -194.34
C GLU A 10 -22.67 -134.96 -193.82
N GLU A 11 -23.77 -134.97 -194.58
CA GLU A 11 -25.04 -134.38 -194.13
C GLU A 11 -25.66 -135.14 -192.95
N GLU A 12 -25.49 -136.47 -192.89
CA GLU A 12 -26.04 -137.27 -191.79
C GLU A 12 -25.26 -137.08 -190.49
N GLN A 13 -23.93 -136.96 -190.55
CA GLN A 13 -23.10 -136.64 -189.38
C GLN A 13 -23.48 -135.26 -188.79
N LYS A 14 -23.58 -134.23 -189.63
CA LYS A 14 -23.93 -132.86 -189.20
C LYS A 14 -25.31 -132.77 -188.53
N LYS A 15 -26.28 -133.61 -188.95
CA LYS A 15 -27.59 -133.70 -188.29
C LYS A 15 -27.50 -134.31 -186.88
N ARG A 16 -26.69 -135.35 -186.70
CA ARG A 16 -26.51 -136.02 -185.39
C ARG A 16 -25.79 -135.10 -184.39
N GLU A 17 -24.82 -134.32 -184.83
CA GLU A 17 -24.13 -133.32 -184.00
C GLU A 17 -25.08 -132.22 -183.51
N LEU A 18 -25.91 -131.66 -184.40
CA LEU A 18 -26.88 -130.61 -184.06
C LEU A 18 -27.96 -131.08 -183.07
N GLU A 19 -28.38 -132.35 -183.14
CA GLU A 19 -29.34 -132.91 -182.18
C GLU A 19 -28.73 -133.13 -180.79
N ALA A 20 -27.46 -133.54 -180.72
CA ALA A 20 -26.73 -133.71 -179.46
C ALA A 20 -26.56 -132.38 -178.71
N ILE A 21 -26.20 -131.30 -179.44
CA ILE A 21 -26.04 -129.95 -178.87
C ILE A 21 -27.35 -129.47 -178.23
N ARG A 22 -28.49 -129.64 -178.92
CA ARG A 22 -29.80 -129.22 -178.40
C ARG A 22 -30.19 -129.91 -177.09
N LYS A 23 -29.91 -131.21 -176.96
CA LYS A 23 -30.23 -131.98 -175.75
C LYS A 23 -29.40 -131.50 -174.53
N ALA A 24 -28.12 -131.20 -174.73
CA ALA A 24 -27.27 -130.65 -173.67
C ALA A 24 -27.74 -129.27 -173.20
N GLU A 25 -28.15 -128.39 -174.13
CA GLU A 25 -28.61 -127.03 -173.81
C GLU A 25 -29.96 -127.00 -173.05
N GLU A 26 -30.87 -127.95 -173.33
CA GLU A 26 -32.13 -128.07 -172.61
C GLU A 26 -31.93 -128.63 -171.18
N GLU A 27 -30.98 -129.56 -171.00
CA GLU A 27 -30.69 -130.13 -169.69
C GLU A 27 -30.04 -129.12 -168.74
N GLN A 28 -29.13 -128.26 -169.23
CA GLN A 28 -28.54 -127.17 -168.43
C GLN A 28 -29.60 -126.20 -167.91
N LYS A 29 -30.54 -125.75 -168.77
CA LYS A 29 -31.62 -124.82 -168.38
C LYS A 29 -32.57 -125.42 -167.33
N LYS A 30 -32.76 -126.74 -167.31
CA LYS A 30 -33.49 -127.47 -166.26
C LYS A 30 -32.77 -127.55 -164.92
N GLN A 31 -31.44 -127.38 -164.89
CA GLN A 31 -30.66 -127.34 -163.65
C GLN A 31 -30.63 -125.94 -163.04
N GLU A 32 -30.47 -124.88 -163.85
CA GLU A 32 -30.47 -123.49 -163.37
C GLU A 32 -31.79 -123.10 -162.67
N LEU A 33 -32.93 -123.41 -163.28
CA LEU A 33 -34.26 -123.07 -162.72
C LEU A 33 -34.47 -123.66 -161.30
N LYS A 34 -34.03 -124.89 -161.06
CA LYS A 34 -34.12 -125.52 -159.73
C LYS A 34 -33.24 -124.82 -158.69
N ALA A 35 -32.04 -124.39 -159.08
CA ALA A 35 -31.13 -123.66 -158.20
C ALA A 35 -31.65 -122.26 -157.83
N GLU A 36 -32.46 -121.63 -158.68
CA GLU A 36 -33.06 -120.32 -158.40
C GLU A 36 -34.25 -120.42 -157.43
N GLU A 37 -35.12 -121.43 -157.59
CA GLU A 37 -36.26 -121.66 -156.67
C GLU A 37 -35.79 -121.95 -155.24
N GLU A 38 -34.75 -122.78 -155.08
CA GLU A 38 -34.24 -123.15 -153.76
C GLU A 38 -33.65 -121.94 -152.99
N ARG A 39 -32.92 -121.06 -153.70
CA ARG A 39 -32.40 -119.80 -153.11
C ARG A 39 -33.52 -118.89 -152.63
N LYS A 40 -34.56 -118.68 -153.45
CA LYS A 40 -35.73 -117.85 -153.08
C LYS A 40 -36.46 -118.40 -151.85
N LYS A 41 -36.50 -119.72 -151.69
CA LYS A 41 -37.12 -120.38 -150.52
C LYS A 41 -36.32 -120.12 -149.23
N GLN A 42 -35.00 -120.23 -149.28
CA GLN A 42 -34.11 -119.97 -148.13
C GLN A 42 -34.14 -118.50 -147.69
N GLU A 43 -34.23 -117.55 -148.63
CA GLU A 43 -34.29 -116.11 -148.31
C GLU A 43 -35.57 -115.73 -147.54
N LEU A 44 -36.72 -116.28 -147.93
CA LEU A 44 -38.00 -116.05 -147.24
C LEU A 44 -38.00 -116.58 -145.81
N GLU A 45 -37.38 -117.74 -145.57
CA GLU A 45 -37.25 -118.34 -144.23
C GLU A 45 -36.35 -117.49 -143.32
N ALA A 46 -35.22 -117.00 -143.84
CA ALA A 46 -34.33 -116.09 -143.11
C ALA A 46 -35.01 -114.77 -142.70
N ILE A 47 -35.92 -114.24 -143.54
CA ILE A 47 -36.71 -113.03 -143.24
C ILE A 47 -37.75 -113.30 -142.13
N ALA A 48 -38.36 -114.49 -142.10
CA ALA A 48 -39.32 -114.86 -141.05
C ALA A 48 -38.66 -114.93 -139.66
N ILE A 49 -37.49 -115.57 -139.57
CA ILE A 49 -36.73 -115.72 -138.31
C ILE A 49 -36.38 -114.35 -137.71
N ARG A 50 -35.87 -113.41 -138.53
CA ARG A 50 -35.49 -112.06 -138.07
C ARG A 50 -36.66 -111.27 -137.47
N LYS A 51 -37.87 -111.40 -138.04
CA LYS A 51 -39.07 -110.72 -137.51
C LYS A 51 -39.48 -111.27 -136.14
N ALA A 52 -39.44 -112.60 -135.95
CA ALA A 52 -39.76 -113.22 -134.66
C ALA A 52 -38.77 -112.83 -133.54
N GLU A 53 -37.49 -112.62 -133.86
CA GLU A 53 -36.48 -112.22 -132.89
C GLU A 53 -36.65 -110.75 -132.42
N GLU A 54 -37.02 -109.84 -133.31
CA GLU A 54 -37.32 -108.45 -132.95
C GLU A 54 -38.49 -108.34 -131.96
N GLU A 55 -39.57 -109.11 -132.16
CA GLU A 55 -40.74 -109.04 -131.29
C GLU A 55 -40.43 -109.50 -129.87
N ARG A 56 -39.63 -110.56 -129.71
CA ARG A 56 -39.15 -111.01 -128.39
C ARG A 56 -38.38 -109.90 -127.68
N LYS A 57 -37.41 -109.27 -128.36
CA LYS A 57 -36.63 -108.13 -127.80
C LYS A 57 -37.52 -106.93 -127.45
N LYS A 58 -38.55 -106.64 -128.27
CA LYS A 58 -39.54 -105.58 -128.00
C LYS A 58 -40.44 -105.88 -126.79
N GLN A 59 -40.75 -107.14 -126.50
CA GLN A 59 -41.51 -107.54 -125.31
C GLN A 59 -40.64 -107.50 -124.04
N GLU A 60 -39.41 -108.02 -124.10
CA GLU A 60 -38.46 -108.04 -122.98
C GLU A 60 -38.10 -106.62 -122.48
N LEU A 61 -37.84 -105.69 -123.41
CA LEU A 61 -37.61 -104.27 -123.07
C LEU A 61 -38.81 -103.59 -122.42
N LYS A 62 -40.06 -104.02 -122.70
CA LYS A 62 -41.26 -103.52 -122.00
C LYS A 62 -41.34 -104.05 -120.57
N ALA A 63 -41.01 -105.33 -120.36
CA ALA A 63 -40.99 -105.92 -119.02
C ALA A 63 -39.95 -105.24 -118.10
N ILE A 64 -38.71 -105.04 -118.59
CA ILE A 64 -37.63 -104.39 -117.84
C ILE A 64 -37.97 -102.95 -117.45
N LYS A 65 -38.64 -102.19 -118.34
CA LYS A 65 -39.09 -100.82 -118.02
C LYS A 65 -40.14 -100.83 -116.90
N LYS A 66 -41.16 -101.69 -117.00
CA LYS A 66 -42.25 -101.77 -116.00
C LYS A 66 -41.74 -102.18 -114.62
N ALA A 67 -40.75 -103.08 -114.54
CA ALA A 67 -40.09 -103.44 -113.29
C ALA A 67 -39.36 -102.24 -112.63
N ARG A 68 -38.58 -101.48 -113.41
CA ARG A 68 -37.81 -100.32 -112.91
C ARG A 68 -38.69 -99.16 -112.43
N GLU A 69 -39.89 -99.00 -112.96
CA GLU A 69 -40.83 -97.96 -112.47
C GLU A 69 -41.46 -98.34 -111.12
N ASN A 70 -41.91 -99.59 -110.97
CA ASN A 70 -42.45 -100.09 -109.70
C ASN A 70 -41.42 -100.00 -108.56
N GLU A 71 -40.15 -100.30 -108.83
CA GLU A 71 -39.06 -100.18 -107.85
C GLU A 71 -38.82 -98.72 -107.44
N LYS A 72 -38.86 -97.78 -108.41
CA LYS A 72 -38.76 -96.33 -108.14
C LYS A 72 -39.92 -95.80 -107.32
N GLN A 73 -41.14 -96.32 -107.51
CA GLN A 73 -42.31 -95.93 -106.71
C GLN A 73 -42.17 -96.38 -105.25
N ARG A 74 -41.82 -97.64 -104.99
CA ARG A 74 -41.59 -98.16 -103.63
C ARG A 74 -40.56 -97.33 -102.86
N LYS A 75 -39.40 -97.06 -103.47
CA LYS A 75 -38.33 -96.24 -102.86
C LYS A 75 -38.77 -94.79 -102.57
N ARG A 76 -39.69 -94.21 -103.36
CA ARG A 76 -40.26 -92.88 -103.07
C ARG A 76 -41.20 -92.89 -101.87
N GLU A 77 -42.05 -93.91 -101.74
CA GLU A 77 -42.95 -94.03 -100.58
C GLU A 77 -42.20 -94.22 -99.26
N GLU A 78 -41.16 -95.05 -99.25
CA GLU A 78 -40.34 -95.30 -98.06
C GLU A 78 -39.65 -94.01 -97.59
N ILE A 79 -39.12 -93.21 -98.51
CA ILE A 79 -38.52 -91.89 -98.22
C ILE A 79 -39.57 -90.91 -97.66
N LEU A 80 -40.81 -90.92 -98.15
CA LEU A 80 -41.90 -90.10 -97.59
C LEU A 80 -42.23 -90.55 -96.15
N LYS A 81 -42.50 -91.85 -95.97
CA LYS A 81 -42.85 -92.46 -94.68
C LYS A 81 -41.74 -92.26 -93.62
N ALA A 82 -40.48 -92.21 -94.04
CA ALA A 82 -39.34 -91.87 -93.18
C ALA A 82 -39.26 -90.37 -92.83
N LYS A 83 -39.51 -89.47 -93.79
CA LYS A 83 -39.52 -88.02 -93.55
C LYS A 83 -40.63 -87.59 -92.59
N ASP A 84 -41.83 -88.14 -92.73
CA ASP A 84 -42.97 -87.78 -91.87
C ASP A 84 -42.82 -88.31 -90.44
N LYS A 85 -42.19 -89.49 -90.26
CA LYS A 85 -41.80 -89.96 -88.92
C LYS A 85 -40.80 -89.02 -88.26
N LYS A 86 -39.76 -88.56 -88.97
CA LYS A 86 -38.80 -87.57 -88.42
C LYS A 86 -39.46 -86.24 -88.08
N ARG A 87 -40.33 -85.70 -88.96
CA ARG A 87 -41.09 -84.47 -88.68
C ARG A 87 -41.92 -84.56 -87.40
N LYS A 88 -42.70 -85.64 -87.24
CA LYS A 88 -43.54 -85.84 -86.04
C LYS A 88 -42.73 -85.99 -84.75
N GLN A 89 -41.53 -86.60 -84.80
CA GLN A 89 -40.63 -86.66 -83.65
C GLN A 89 -40.07 -85.27 -83.28
N GLN A 90 -39.61 -84.50 -84.28
CA GLN A 90 -39.07 -83.15 -84.06
C GLN A 90 -40.12 -82.17 -83.53
N GLU A 91 -41.37 -82.25 -84.00
CA GLU A 91 -42.46 -81.40 -83.51
C GLU A 91 -42.83 -81.71 -82.04
N LEU A 92 -42.89 -82.99 -81.67
CA LEU A 92 -43.14 -83.41 -80.28
C LEU A 92 -42.03 -82.97 -79.33
N GLU A 93 -40.77 -83.01 -79.78
CA GLU A 93 -39.64 -82.55 -78.97
C GLU A 93 -39.63 -81.01 -78.82
N ALA A 94 -39.93 -80.28 -79.88
CA ALA A 94 -40.06 -78.81 -79.84
C ALA A 94 -41.17 -78.36 -78.87
N ARG A 95 -42.35 -78.97 -78.93
CA ARG A 95 -43.47 -78.68 -78.02
C ARG A 95 -43.09 -78.91 -76.55
N LYS A 96 -42.40 -80.02 -76.24
CA LYS A 96 -41.91 -80.31 -74.88
C LYS A 96 -40.94 -79.24 -74.37
N ARG A 97 -39.98 -78.81 -75.20
CA ARG A 97 -39.02 -77.76 -74.84
C ARG A 97 -39.71 -76.42 -74.57
N GLU A 98 -40.67 -76.01 -75.42
CA GLU A 98 -41.47 -74.80 -75.16
C GLU A 98 -42.25 -74.86 -73.84
N GLU A 99 -42.87 -76.01 -73.54
CA GLU A 99 -43.68 -76.18 -72.32
C GLU A 99 -42.80 -76.17 -71.06
N GLU A 100 -41.63 -76.81 -71.11
CA GLU A 100 -40.64 -76.80 -70.04
C GLU A 100 -40.07 -75.38 -69.80
N GLU A 101 -39.78 -74.61 -70.86
CA GLU A 101 -39.37 -73.21 -70.72
C GLU A 101 -40.48 -72.32 -70.16
N LYS A 102 -41.72 -72.46 -70.65
CA LYS A 102 -42.89 -71.72 -70.13
C LYS A 102 -43.10 -72.00 -68.64
N ASN A 103 -42.88 -73.24 -68.19
CA ASN A 103 -42.99 -73.59 -66.77
C ASN A 103 -41.80 -73.05 -65.96
N LYS A 104 -40.55 -73.18 -66.42
CA LYS A 104 -39.37 -72.54 -65.79
C LYS A 104 -39.51 -71.01 -65.70
N GLN A 105 -40.17 -70.36 -66.66
CA GLN A 105 -40.48 -68.92 -66.60
C GLN A 105 -41.57 -68.59 -65.55
N LYS A 106 -42.62 -69.41 -65.43
CA LYS A 106 -43.64 -69.26 -64.36
C LYS A 106 -43.01 -69.41 -62.97
N GLU A 107 -42.19 -70.44 -62.76
CA GLU A 107 -41.50 -70.66 -61.47
C GLU A 107 -40.59 -69.49 -61.10
N LYS A 108 -39.78 -69.00 -62.05
CA LYS A 108 -38.92 -67.82 -61.82
C LYS A 108 -39.74 -66.57 -61.44
N LYS A 109 -40.93 -66.36 -62.04
CA LYS A 109 -41.85 -65.27 -61.66
C LYS A 109 -42.38 -65.46 -60.24
N ILE A 110 -42.89 -66.65 -59.90
CA ILE A 110 -43.42 -66.97 -58.56
C ILE A 110 -42.33 -66.82 -57.47
N ILE A 111 -41.09 -67.24 -57.75
CA ILE A 111 -39.96 -67.10 -56.82
C ILE A 111 -39.59 -65.61 -56.64
N ALA A 112 -39.58 -64.82 -57.71
CA ALA A 112 -39.31 -63.38 -57.64
C ALA A 112 -40.40 -62.62 -56.86
N GLU A 113 -41.68 -62.99 -57.06
CA GLU A 113 -42.82 -62.43 -56.36
C GLU A 113 -42.82 -62.76 -54.86
N LYS A 114 -42.58 -64.04 -54.50
CA LYS A 114 -42.41 -64.46 -53.10
C LYS A 114 -41.25 -63.72 -52.42
N LYS A 115 -40.13 -63.47 -53.12
CA LYS A 115 -39.02 -62.64 -52.61
C LYS A 115 -39.44 -61.19 -52.37
N ARG A 116 -40.15 -60.56 -53.32
CA ARG A 116 -40.67 -59.18 -53.16
C ARG A 116 -41.62 -59.05 -51.97
N LEU A 117 -42.54 -60.00 -51.78
CA LEU A 117 -43.46 -60.03 -50.65
C LEU A 117 -42.73 -60.19 -49.30
N LEU A 118 -41.72 -61.06 -49.23
CA LEU A 118 -40.89 -61.22 -48.02
C LEU A 118 -40.12 -59.93 -47.70
N GLU A 119 -39.57 -59.27 -48.71
CA GLU A 119 -38.82 -58.03 -48.53
C GLU A 119 -39.74 -56.86 -48.13
N GLN A 120 -40.95 -56.78 -48.68
CA GLN A 120 -41.95 -55.80 -48.24
C GLN A 120 -42.34 -56.00 -46.77
N LYS A 121 -42.56 -57.24 -46.32
CA LYS A 121 -42.83 -57.54 -44.90
C LYS A 121 -41.68 -57.09 -43.99
N ARG A 122 -40.44 -57.47 -44.32
CA ARG A 122 -39.24 -57.02 -43.59
C ARG A 122 -39.13 -55.49 -43.51
N ARG A 123 -39.35 -54.77 -44.62
CA ARG A 123 -39.34 -53.30 -44.66
C ARG A 123 -40.47 -52.65 -43.84
N ILE A 124 -41.57 -53.36 -43.57
CA ILE A 124 -42.66 -52.90 -42.69
C ILE A 124 -42.30 -53.16 -41.22
N GLU A 125 -41.82 -54.36 -40.91
CA GLU A 125 -41.34 -54.76 -39.58
C GLU A 125 -40.19 -53.87 -39.09
N GLU A 126 -39.20 -53.60 -39.94
CA GLU A 126 -38.07 -52.70 -39.70
C GLU A 126 -38.55 -51.25 -39.42
N LYS A 127 -39.48 -50.73 -40.24
CA LYS A 127 -40.07 -49.40 -40.00
C LYS A 127 -40.87 -49.34 -38.70
N ALA A 128 -41.57 -50.41 -38.34
CA ALA A 128 -42.30 -50.51 -37.08
C ALA A 128 -41.34 -50.53 -35.87
N ALA A 129 -40.25 -51.31 -35.95
CA ALA A 129 -39.20 -51.36 -34.93
C ALA A 129 -38.53 -49.99 -34.74
N ILE A 130 -38.08 -49.34 -35.82
CA ILE A 130 -37.47 -48.00 -35.80
C ILE A 130 -38.46 -46.95 -35.25
N SER A 131 -39.76 -47.09 -35.52
CA SER A 131 -40.81 -46.22 -34.97
C SER A 131 -40.97 -46.41 -33.45
N ALA A 132 -41.02 -47.66 -32.99
CA ALA A 132 -41.11 -47.99 -31.56
C ALA A 132 -39.87 -47.57 -30.77
N GLU A 133 -38.67 -47.78 -31.32
CA GLU A 133 -37.41 -47.35 -30.72
C GLU A 133 -37.33 -45.82 -30.60
N LYS A 134 -37.72 -45.09 -31.67
CA LYS A 134 -37.81 -43.61 -31.63
C LYS A 134 -38.78 -43.09 -30.57
N LYS A 135 -39.90 -43.80 -30.31
CA LYS A 135 -40.82 -43.46 -29.21
C LYS A 135 -40.15 -43.65 -27.85
N ARG A 136 -39.54 -44.82 -27.58
CA ARG A 136 -38.83 -45.08 -26.32
C ARG A 136 -37.71 -44.07 -26.05
N ILE A 137 -36.93 -43.72 -27.07
CA ILE A 137 -35.87 -42.70 -26.98
C ILE A 137 -36.46 -41.30 -26.69
N ALA A 138 -37.66 -40.99 -27.19
CA ALA A 138 -38.32 -39.72 -26.90
C ALA A 138 -38.88 -39.67 -25.45
N GLU A 139 -39.42 -40.79 -24.97
CA GLU A 139 -39.91 -40.95 -23.59
C GLU A 139 -38.76 -40.88 -22.57
N GLU A 140 -37.68 -41.64 -22.78
CA GLU A 140 -36.48 -41.58 -21.93
C GLU A 140 -35.87 -40.16 -21.89
N LYS A 141 -35.91 -39.43 -23.01
CA LYS A 141 -35.48 -38.02 -23.07
C LYS A 141 -36.41 -37.10 -22.27
N LYS A 142 -37.74 -37.31 -22.30
CA LYS A 142 -38.69 -36.57 -21.46
C LYS A 142 -38.41 -36.81 -19.97
N GLU A 143 -38.37 -38.07 -19.54
CA GLU A 143 -38.10 -38.44 -18.14
C GLU A 143 -36.77 -37.86 -17.64
N ARG A 144 -35.69 -37.99 -18.44
CA ARG A 144 -34.39 -37.39 -18.12
C ARG A 144 -34.42 -35.86 -18.06
N SER A 145 -35.29 -35.20 -18.83
CA SER A 145 -35.47 -33.74 -18.76
C SER A 145 -36.23 -33.32 -17.50
N GLU A 146 -37.29 -34.04 -17.13
CA GLU A 146 -38.05 -33.81 -15.89
C GLU A 146 -37.22 -34.07 -14.64
N LEU A 147 -36.45 -35.16 -14.62
CA LEU A 147 -35.54 -35.48 -13.52
C LEU A 147 -34.45 -34.41 -13.35
N LYS A 148 -33.99 -33.79 -14.46
CA LYS A 148 -33.09 -32.62 -14.42
C LYS A 148 -33.81 -31.38 -13.88
N ALA A 149 -35.04 -31.11 -14.31
CA ALA A 149 -35.84 -29.98 -13.81
C ALA A 149 -36.11 -30.10 -12.30
N LYS A 150 -36.63 -31.25 -11.84
CA LYS A 150 -36.90 -31.56 -10.42
C LYS A 150 -35.62 -31.45 -9.55
N LYS A 151 -34.46 -31.88 -10.06
CA LYS A 151 -33.15 -31.68 -9.38
C LYS A 151 -32.72 -30.22 -9.31
N LEU A 152 -32.88 -29.46 -10.40
CA LEU A 152 -32.55 -28.02 -10.46
C LEU A 152 -33.44 -27.19 -9.53
N GLU A 153 -34.72 -27.53 -9.46
CA GLU A 153 -35.70 -26.91 -8.55
C GLU A 153 -35.35 -27.18 -7.08
N LYS A 154 -35.08 -28.43 -6.70
CA LYS A 154 -34.63 -28.77 -5.34
C LYS A 154 -33.37 -27.97 -4.95
N LEU A 155 -32.40 -27.85 -5.87
CA LEU A 155 -31.18 -27.07 -5.65
C LEU A 155 -31.45 -25.56 -5.55
N ARG A 156 -32.46 -25.04 -6.25
CA ARG A 156 -32.92 -23.64 -6.13
C ARG A 156 -33.58 -23.38 -4.77
N LEU A 157 -34.40 -24.31 -4.27
CA LEU A 157 -35.02 -24.24 -2.95
C LEU A 157 -33.97 -24.29 -1.84
N GLU A 158 -33.06 -25.27 -1.88
CA GLU A 158 -31.96 -25.37 -0.91
C GLU A 158 -31.06 -24.11 -0.92
N ARG A 159 -30.81 -23.53 -2.10
CA ARG A 159 -30.08 -22.26 -2.22
C ARG A 159 -30.83 -21.08 -1.58
N LEU A 160 -32.16 -21.06 -1.62
CA LEU A 160 -33.00 -20.06 -0.95
C LEU A 160 -32.99 -20.26 0.58
N GLU A 161 -33.07 -21.49 1.08
CA GLU A 161 -32.97 -21.79 2.52
C GLU A 161 -31.60 -21.41 3.08
N ARG A 162 -30.52 -21.81 2.40
CA ARG A 162 -29.14 -21.40 2.72
C ARG A 162 -28.95 -19.87 2.65
N GLN A 163 -29.78 -19.13 1.90
CA GLN A 163 -29.81 -17.66 1.91
C GLN A 163 -30.61 -17.08 3.08
N LYS A 164 -31.75 -17.68 3.46
CA LYS A 164 -32.53 -17.30 4.65
C LYS A 164 -31.70 -17.48 5.92
N GLN A 165 -31.15 -18.67 6.14
CA GLN A 165 -30.25 -18.98 7.27
C GLN A 165 -29.06 -18.01 7.35
N LYS A 166 -28.45 -17.64 6.21
CA LYS A 166 -27.37 -16.65 6.18
C LYS A 166 -27.82 -15.23 6.54
N LYS A 167 -29.06 -14.84 6.25
CA LYS A 167 -29.64 -13.57 6.71
C LYS A 167 -29.92 -13.60 8.20
N GLU A 168 -30.58 -14.65 8.69
CA GLU A 168 -30.89 -14.87 10.11
C GLU A 168 -29.61 -14.85 10.98
N ILE A 169 -28.56 -15.58 10.58
CA ILE A 169 -27.26 -15.59 11.28
C ILE A 169 -26.58 -14.20 11.22
N ALA A 170 -26.73 -13.45 10.13
CA ALA A 170 -26.19 -12.09 10.04
C ALA A 170 -26.96 -11.09 10.91
N GLU A 171 -28.28 -11.26 11.04
CA GLU A 171 -29.16 -10.46 11.88
C GLU A 171 -28.93 -10.74 13.37
N GLN A 172 -28.86 -12.01 13.78
CA GLN A 172 -28.44 -12.41 15.13
C GLN A 172 -27.07 -11.83 15.49
N LYS A 173 -26.10 -11.85 14.58
CA LYS A 173 -24.79 -11.21 14.79
C LYS A 173 -24.89 -9.70 14.97
N ARG A 174 -25.72 -9.00 14.17
CA ARG A 174 -25.99 -7.56 14.33
C ARG A 174 -26.64 -7.24 15.67
N LEU A 175 -27.62 -8.02 16.11
CA LEU A 175 -28.28 -7.85 17.41
C LEU A 175 -27.29 -8.06 18.58
N LEU A 176 -26.48 -9.11 18.54
CA LEU A 176 -25.42 -9.37 19.53
C LEU A 176 -24.34 -8.29 19.54
N GLU A 177 -24.00 -7.70 18.39
CA GLU A 177 -23.07 -6.59 18.30
C GLU A 177 -23.67 -5.27 18.82
N TYR A 178 -24.94 -5.00 18.50
CA TYR A 178 -25.71 -3.88 19.03
C TYR A 178 -25.79 -3.94 20.56
N GLU A 179 -26.17 -5.09 21.13
CA GLU A 179 -26.14 -5.33 22.57
C GLU A 179 -24.77 -5.07 23.20
N LYS A 180 -23.69 -5.60 22.59
CA LYS A 180 -22.33 -5.41 23.09
C LYS A 180 -21.94 -3.93 23.07
N ASN A 181 -22.36 -3.18 22.07
CA ASN A 181 -22.08 -1.75 21.97
C ASN A 181 -22.93 -0.93 22.96
N LEU A 182 -24.20 -1.29 23.18
CA LEU A 182 -25.05 -0.68 24.20
C LEU A 182 -24.53 -0.93 25.62
N LYS A 183 -24.06 -2.17 25.90
CA LYS A 183 -23.37 -2.54 27.16
C LYS A 183 -22.05 -1.77 27.35
N LYS A 184 -21.22 -1.62 26.32
CA LYS A 184 -20.02 -0.76 26.36
C LYS A 184 -20.37 0.70 26.63
N GLU A 185 -21.40 1.24 25.98
CA GLU A 185 -21.77 2.65 26.16
C GLU A 185 -22.30 2.91 27.58
N ALA A 186 -23.09 1.99 28.13
CA ALA A 186 -23.53 2.04 29.53
C ALA A 186 -22.34 2.06 30.52
N LEU A 187 -21.32 1.23 30.30
CA LEU A 187 -20.08 1.24 31.09
C LEU A 187 -19.33 2.57 30.97
N ILE A 188 -19.18 3.12 29.76
CA ILE A 188 -18.54 4.42 29.53
C ILE A 188 -19.32 5.56 30.19
N ARG A 189 -20.67 5.52 30.15
CA ARG A 189 -21.54 6.49 30.86
C ARG A 189 -21.38 6.38 32.38
N ALA A 190 -21.30 5.17 32.93
CA ALA A 190 -21.08 4.93 34.36
C ALA A 190 -19.68 5.39 34.82
N GLU A 191 -18.63 5.08 34.06
CA GLU A 191 -17.27 5.53 34.37
C GLU A 191 -17.15 7.07 34.32
N LYS A 192 -17.74 7.72 33.32
CA LYS A 192 -17.82 9.19 33.26
C LYS A 192 -18.51 9.81 34.48
N LYS A 193 -19.59 9.18 35.00
CA LYS A 193 -20.22 9.61 36.26
C LYS A 193 -19.26 9.46 37.44
N ARG A 194 -18.63 8.29 37.62
CA ARG A 194 -17.67 8.03 38.70
C ARG A 194 -16.51 9.03 38.69
N ILE A 195 -15.94 9.33 37.52
CA ILE A 195 -14.84 10.32 37.37
C ILE A 195 -15.34 11.74 37.70
N ALA A 196 -16.57 12.11 37.35
CA ALA A 196 -17.15 13.41 37.68
C ALA A 196 -17.41 13.56 39.19
N GLU A 197 -17.88 12.51 39.85
CA GLU A 197 -18.07 12.45 41.30
C GLU A 197 -16.73 12.50 42.04
N GLU A 198 -15.72 11.75 41.58
CA GLU A 198 -14.39 11.78 42.15
C GLU A 198 -13.75 13.18 42.02
N LYS A 199 -13.90 13.84 40.86
CA LYS A 199 -13.46 15.23 40.68
C LYS A 199 -14.17 16.20 41.63
N LYS A 200 -15.48 16.05 41.84
CA LYS A 200 -16.26 16.83 42.83
C LYS A 200 -15.82 16.55 44.27
N ALA A 201 -15.45 15.31 44.61
CA ALA A 201 -14.93 14.94 45.92
C ALA A 201 -13.53 15.52 46.15
N ARG A 202 -12.63 15.40 45.16
CA ARG A 202 -11.27 15.96 45.19
C ARG A 202 -11.30 17.50 45.35
N SER A 203 -12.16 18.22 44.62
CA SER A 203 -12.26 19.67 44.76
C SER A 203 -12.84 20.10 46.12
N LYS A 204 -13.89 19.43 46.62
CA LYS A 204 -14.40 19.64 48.00
C LYS A 204 -13.33 19.38 49.06
N ALA A 205 -12.49 18.36 48.89
CA ALA A 205 -11.39 18.06 49.80
C ALA A 205 -10.26 19.12 49.74
N GLN A 206 -9.93 19.62 48.54
CA GLN A 206 -8.98 20.73 48.37
C GLN A 206 -9.49 22.03 49.00
N ALA A 207 -10.78 22.37 48.80
CA ALA A 207 -11.40 23.54 49.43
C ALA A 207 -11.31 23.47 50.97
N LYS A 208 -11.70 22.34 51.58
CA LYS A 208 -11.58 22.12 53.03
C LYS A 208 -10.12 22.18 53.53
N LYS A 209 -9.14 21.74 52.73
CA LYS A 209 -7.71 21.89 53.07
C LYS A 209 -7.28 23.37 53.05
N LEU A 210 -7.65 24.13 52.03
CA LEU A 210 -7.34 25.56 51.92
C LEU A 210 -8.00 26.39 53.03
N GLU A 211 -9.24 26.06 53.38
CA GLU A 211 -9.99 26.67 54.48
C GLU A 211 -9.31 26.45 55.84
N LYS A 212 -8.97 25.20 56.18
CA LYS A 212 -8.18 24.88 57.38
C LYS A 212 -6.86 25.67 57.44
N LEU A 213 -6.15 25.77 56.31
CA LEU A 213 -4.86 26.47 56.20
C LEU A 213 -5.02 28.00 56.35
N LYS A 214 -6.14 28.60 55.87
CA LYS A 214 -6.49 30.00 56.16
C LYS A 214 -6.73 30.21 57.67
N LEU A 215 -7.56 29.38 58.28
CA LEU A 215 -7.94 29.48 59.70
C LEU A 215 -6.73 29.26 60.63
N GLU A 216 -5.81 28.36 60.27
CA GLU A 216 -4.55 28.18 60.97
C GLU A 216 -3.61 29.39 60.85
N LYS A 217 -3.47 29.97 59.64
CA LYS A 217 -2.72 31.22 59.44
C LYS A 217 -3.29 32.36 60.29
N GLU A 218 -4.61 32.45 60.41
CA GLU A 218 -5.28 33.45 61.24
C GLU A 218 -5.01 33.25 62.74
N LYS A 219 -5.07 31.99 63.24
CA LYS A 219 -4.67 31.64 64.61
C LYS A 219 -3.22 32.05 64.90
N ARG A 220 -2.28 31.64 64.03
CA ARG A 220 -0.85 32.02 64.14
C ARG A 220 -0.64 33.54 64.10
N GLN A 221 -1.47 34.30 63.38
CA GLN A 221 -1.44 35.77 63.40
C GLN A 221 -1.98 36.36 64.72
N LYS A 222 -3.10 35.84 65.24
CA LYS A 222 -3.68 36.23 66.53
C LYS A 222 -2.71 35.95 67.69
N GLU A 223 -2.04 34.80 67.67
CA GLU A 223 -0.98 34.44 68.64
C GLU A 223 0.24 35.36 68.54
N LYS A 224 0.74 35.64 67.32
CA LYS A 224 1.84 36.61 67.12
C LYS A 224 1.48 38.01 67.62
N LYS A 225 0.23 38.46 67.45
CA LYS A 225 -0.26 39.74 68.00
C LYS A 225 -0.23 39.73 69.54
N LYS A 226 -0.82 38.71 70.19
CA LYS A 226 -0.79 38.53 71.66
C LYS A 226 0.64 38.53 72.22
N LEU A 227 1.55 37.79 71.59
CA LEU A 227 2.95 37.72 72.03
C LEU A 227 3.69 39.06 71.87
N ALA A 228 3.43 39.81 70.79
CA ALA A 228 4.00 41.14 70.59
C ALA A 228 3.46 42.16 71.59
N GLU A 229 2.18 42.06 71.96
CA GLU A 229 1.51 42.87 72.97
C GLU A 229 2.04 42.59 74.38
N GLN A 230 2.20 41.31 74.77
CA GLN A 230 2.87 40.91 76.01
C GLN A 230 4.31 41.46 76.09
N LYS A 231 5.09 41.38 75.00
CA LYS A 231 6.44 41.95 74.95
C LYS A 231 6.43 43.48 75.15
N ARG A 232 5.48 44.20 74.53
CA ARG A 232 5.30 45.66 74.75
C ARG A 232 4.90 46.00 76.19
N LEU A 233 4.06 45.19 76.83
CA LEU A 233 3.69 45.34 78.24
C LEU A 233 4.90 45.18 79.17
N ILE A 234 5.68 44.11 78.99
CA ILE A 234 6.91 43.85 79.76
C ILE A 234 7.94 44.98 79.54
N GLU A 235 8.09 45.46 78.30
CA GLU A 235 8.99 46.58 78.01
C GLU A 235 8.51 47.89 78.66
N LYS A 236 7.21 48.18 78.64
CA LYS A 236 6.61 49.34 79.30
C LYS A 236 6.84 49.29 80.82
N GLN A 237 6.67 48.11 81.45
CA GLN A 237 6.98 47.89 82.86
C GLN A 237 8.48 48.13 83.16
N LYS A 238 9.40 47.58 82.36
CA LYS A 238 10.85 47.81 82.52
C LYS A 238 11.22 49.29 82.38
N ARG A 239 10.67 50.00 81.39
CA ARG A 239 10.88 51.45 81.21
C ARG A 239 10.33 52.28 82.39
N LEU A 240 9.22 51.86 83.02
CA LEU A 240 8.67 52.50 84.22
C LEU A 240 9.55 52.25 85.45
N ALA A 241 10.00 51.00 85.66
CA ALA A 241 10.91 50.64 86.76
C ALA A 241 12.25 51.40 86.66
N GLN A 242 12.84 51.50 85.47
CA GLN A 242 14.06 52.29 85.24
C GLN A 242 13.84 53.78 85.56
N LYS A 243 12.72 54.38 85.14
CA LYS A 243 12.37 55.77 85.50
C LYS A 243 12.18 55.96 87.00
N ALA A 244 11.62 54.98 87.71
CA ALA A 244 11.48 55.01 89.16
C ALA A 244 12.85 54.94 89.86
N ALA A 245 13.73 54.03 89.43
CA ALA A 245 15.08 53.90 89.96
C ALA A 245 15.89 55.20 89.79
N ILE A 246 15.92 55.78 88.59
CA ILE A 246 16.60 57.07 88.31
C ILE A 246 16.01 58.20 89.17
N ARG A 247 14.70 58.19 89.47
CA ARG A 247 14.05 59.18 90.35
C ARG A 247 14.45 59.00 91.82
N ALA A 248 14.61 57.76 92.29
CA ALA A 248 15.07 57.44 93.63
C ALA A 248 16.57 57.77 93.83
N GLU A 249 17.40 57.46 92.84
CA GLU A 249 18.82 57.83 92.82
C GLU A 249 19.01 59.35 92.87
N LYS A 250 18.27 60.11 92.05
CA LYS A 250 18.27 61.58 92.09
C LYS A 250 17.82 62.16 93.44
N LYS A 251 16.91 61.49 94.16
CA LYS A 251 16.56 61.87 95.55
C LYS A 251 17.75 61.66 96.49
N ARG A 252 18.36 60.46 96.50
CA ARG A 252 19.53 60.15 97.34
C ARG A 252 20.67 61.14 97.12
N ILE A 253 20.99 61.47 95.86
CA ILE A 253 22.03 62.46 95.52
C ILE A 253 21.66 63.87 96.03
N ALA A 254 20.39 64.25 96.03
CA ALA A 254 19.94 65.53 96.58
C ALA A 254 19.99 65.57 98.12
N GLU A 255 19.63 64.47 98.78
CA GLU A 255 19.71 64.28 100.23
C GLU A 255 21.17 64.29 100.71
N GLU A 256 22.06 63.56 100.01
CA GLU A 256 23.51 63.56 100.27
C GLU A 256 24.12 64.96 100.09
N LYS A 257 23.71 65.71 99.05
CA LYS A 257 24.13 67.11 98.87
C LYS A 257 23.63 68.03 99.98
N LYS A 258 22.42 67.83 100.50
CA LYS A 258 21.91 68.56 101.68
C LYS A 258 22.73 68.24 102.93
N ALA A 259 23.00 66.95 103.22
CA ALA A 259 23.83 66.54 104.34
C ALA A 259 25.26 67.13 104.27
N LYS A 260 25.89 67.06 103.08
CA LYS A 260 27.21 67.67 102.83
C LYS A 260 27.20 69.21 102.93
N ALA A 261 26.07 69.88 102.69
CA ALA A 261 25.92 71.31 102.90
C ALA A 261 25.76 71.67 104.40
N LEU A 262 24.97 70.89 105.15
CA LEU A 262 24.81 71.05 106.60
C LEU A 262 26.14 70.88 107.35
N ALA A 263 26.86 69.77 107.10
CA ALA A 263 28.17 69.53 107.72
C ALA A 263 29.19 70.64 107.40
N LYS A 264 29.18 71.20 106.18
CA LYS A 264 30.00 72.37 105.85
C LYS A 264 29.60 73.62 106.62
N ALA A 265 28.30 73.85 106.83
CA ALA A 265 27.80 74.98 107.61
C ALA A 265 28.15 74.86 109.12
N GLU A 266 28.13 73.64 109.67
CA GLU A 266 28.52 73.35 111.05
C GLU A 266 30.02 73.54 111.27
N ASN A 267 30.86 73.00 110.37
CA ASN A 267 32.31 73.26 110.41
C ASN A 267 32.62 74.77 110.30
N LEU A 268 31.87 75.52 109.48
CA LEU A 268 31.98 76.98 109.40
C LEU A 268 31.55 77.70 110.69
N LYS A 269 30.58 77.17 111.45
CA LYS A 269 30.23 77.69 112.78
C LYS A 269 31.35 77.41 113.79
N GLN A 270 31.88 76.18 113.85
CA GLN A 270 32.98 75.81 114.74
C GLN A 270 34.24 76.67 114.49
N VAL A 271 34.64 76.85 113.22
CA VAL A 271 35.79 77.71 112.86
C VAL A 271 35.57 79.18 113.27
N LYS A 272 34.33 79.70 113.18
CA LYS A 272 34.01 81.05 113.68
C LYS A 272 34.10 81.15 115.20
N LEU A 273 33.57 80.16 115.94
CA LEU A 273 33.65 80.13 117.41
C LEU A 273 35.11 80.07 117.89
N ALA A 274 35.92 79.15 117.34
CA ALA A 274 37.35 79.05 117.65
C ALA A 274 38.14 80.32 117.30
N LYS A 275 37.71 81.09 116.27
CA LYS A 275 38.31 82.40 115.95
C LYS A 275 37.97 83.47 117.01
N ILE A 276 36.72 83.52 117.47
CA ILE A 276 36.28 84.44 118.54
C ILE A 276 37.01 84.11 119.86
N GLU A 277 37.15 82.82 120.18
CA GLU A 277 37.87 82.35 121.36
C GLU A 277 39.36 82.72 121.32
N ARG A 278 40.02 82.54 120.17
CA ARG A 278 41.40 83.03 119.93
C ARG A 278 41.53 84.56 120.03
N GLN A 279 40.48 85.33 119.75
CA GLN A 279 40.49 86.78 119.97
C GLN A 279 40.38 87.11 121.46
N LYS A 280 39.44 86.50 122.19
CA LYS A 280 39.30 86.67 123.66
C LYS A 280 40.55 86.28 124.42
N ASN A 281 41.26 85.23 124.01
CA ASN A 281 42.51 84.83 124.65
C ASN A 281 43.64 85.83 124.37
N LYS A 282 43.74 86.39 123.15
CA LYS A 282 44.68 87.49 122.86
C LYS A 282 44.35 88.77 123.63
N GLU A 283 43.07 89.06 123.84
CA GLU A 283 42.64 90.19 124.68
C GLU A 283 43.07 89.97 126.14
N ARG A 284 42.86 88.77 126.70
CA ARG A 284 43.35 88.38 128.03
C ARG A 284 44.87 88.52 128.16
N GLU A 285 45.65 87.94 127.23
CA GLU A 285 47.10 88.12 127.19
C GLU A 285 47.51 89.61 127.14
N SER A 286 46.78 90.44 126.40
CA SER A 286 47.06 91.89 126.30
C SER A 286 46.77 92.64 127.60
N ILE A 287 45.78 92.18 128.38
CA ILE A 287 45.43 92.72 129.69
C ILE A 287 46.48 92.29 130.73
N GLU A 288 46.89 91.02 130.72
CA GLU A 288 47.98 90.50 131.56
C GLU A 288 49.30 91.23 131.28
N LYS A 289 49.66 91.39 130.00
CA LYS A 289 50.85 92.17 129.59
C LYS A 289 50.77 93.62 130.07
N ARG A 290 49.61 94.28 129.97
CA ARG A 290 49.39 95.64 130.51
C ARG A 290 49.43 95.71 132.05
N MET A 291 49.00 94.67 132.76
CA MET A 291 49.10 94.60 134.22
C MET A 291 50.55 94.42 134.67
N LEU A 292 51.30 93.52 134.03
CA LEU A 292 52.73 93.31 134.26
C LEU A 292 53.56 94.55 133.90
N GLU A 293 53.20 95.26 132.84
CA GLU A 293 53.82 96.52 132.44
C GLU A 293 53.51 97.65 133.45
N LYS A 294 52.28 97.73 133.98
CA LYS A 294 51.94 98.65 135.08
C LYS A 294 52.70 98.35 136.38
N GLN A 295 52.96 97.08 136.69
CA GLN A 295 53.82 96.71 137.83
C GLN A 295 55.25 97.20 137.60
N LYS A 296 55.84 96.89 136.43
CA LYS A 296 57.19 97.34 136.04
C LYS A 296 57.33 98.86 135.95
N LEU A 297 56.25 99.59 135.66
CA LEU A 297 56.21 101.05 135.70
C LEU A 297 56.21 101.61 137.14
N LYS A 298 55.58 100.92 138.11
CA LYS A 298 55.68 101.30 139.53
C LYS A 298 57.09 101.07 140.08
N GLU A 299 57.66 99.90 139.82
CA GLU A 299 59.05 99.56 140.21
C GLU A 299 60.06 100.59 139.67
N LYS A 300 59.90 100.99 138.40
CA LYS A 300 60.73 102.04 137.78
C LYS A 300 60.48 103.43 138.38
N ALA A 301 59.25 103.77 138.78
CA ALA A 301 58.95 105.06 139.39
C ALA A 301 59.64 105.26 140.76
N GLU A 302 59.79 104.19 141.55
CA GLU A 302 60.54 104.25 142.82
C GLU A 302 62.06 104.37 142.59
N GLN A 303 62.60 103.65 141.60
CA GLN A 303 64.02 103.74 141.23
C GLN A 303 64.40 105.13 140.71
N TYR A 304 63.52 105.80 139.95
CA TYR A 304 63.80 107.12 139.35
C TYR A 304 63.92 108.29 140.33
N LYS A 305 63.70 108.11 141.63
CA LYS A 305 64.05 109.11 142.66
C LYS A 305 65.55 109.19 142.98
N LYS A 306 66.42 108.33 142.40
CA LYS A 306 67.87 108.30 142.69
C LYS A 306 68.75 108.35 141.43
N LYS A 307 69.13 109.58 141.01
CA LYS A 307 70.11 109.94 139.95
C LYS A 307 69.67 109.53 138.52
N VAL A 308 69.37 110.39 137.53
CA VAL A 308 69.86 111.71 137.05
C VAL A 308 71.13 111.65 136.17
N LYS A 309 70.95 111.39 134.85
CA LYS A 309 71.52 112.13 133.68
C LYS A 309 71.18 111.44 132.31
N GLU A 310 71.28 112.24 131.22
CA GLU A 310 71.28 111.89 129.77
C GLU A 310 70.05 111.15 129.15
N ILE A 311 69.36 111.57 128.07
CA ILE A 311 69.69 111.94 126.64
C ILE A 311 69.81 110.69 125.71
N VAL A 312 69.21 110.56 124.49
CA VAL A 312 67.89 110.93 123.89
C VAL A 312 67.73 110.29 122.45
N LYS A 313 66.63 109.54 122.15
CA LYS A 313 66.02 109.20 120.79
C LYS A 313 66.90 108.46 119.72
N ASN A 314 66.48 107.83 118.59
CA ASN A 314 65.22 107.40 117.90
C ASN A 314 65.60 106.33 116.78
N LYS A 315 64.91 105.21 116.45
CA LYS A 315 63.67 104.88 115.64
C LYS A 315 63.77 104.63 114.08
N GLU A 316 63.34 103.42 113.61
CA GLU A 316 62.43 103.06 112.45
C GLU A 316 62.84 103.24 110.93
N ASN A 317 62.27 102.61 109.85
CA ASN A 317 61.20 101.56 109.61
C ASN A 317 61.14 100.89 108.18
N GLU A 318 60.52 99.68 108.05
CA GLU A 318 59.86 99.00 106.86
C GLU A 318 60.68 98.68 105.53
N LYS A 319 60.20 98.21 104.32
CA LYS A 319 58.85 97.95 103.69
C LYS A 319 58.80 97.06 102.38
N LYS A 320 57.87 96.06 102.27
CA LYS A 320 57.27 95.39 101.03
C LYS A 320 58.21 94.62 100.03
N ILE A 321 57.88 94.02 98.85
CA ILE A 321 56.75 94.01 97.84
C ILE A 321 56.32 92.55 97.36
N ILE A 322 55.94 92.28 96.07
CA ILE A 322 55.12 91.14 95.50
C ILE A 322 55.50 90.81 94.01
N ALA A 323 55.14 89.63 93.42
CA ALA A 323 55.32 89.29 91.97
C ALA A 323 54.30 88.28 91.34
N GLU A 324 54.12 88.25 89.99
CA GLU A 324 53.29 87.31 89.16
C GLU A 324 53.74 87.31 87.65
N ASN A 325 53.53 86.23 86.84
CA ASN A 325 53.82 86.08 85.36
C ASN A 325 53.49 84.63 84.82
N GLU A 326 53.41 84.18 83.54
CA GLU A 326 53.16 84.71 82.15
C GLU A 326 52.91 83.52 81.13
N LYS A 327 52.91 83.69 79.78
CA LYS A 327 52.68 82.64 78.71
C LYS A 327 53.16 83.02 77.27
N LYS A 328 53.88 82.13 76.53
CA LYS A 328 54.10 82.15 75.04
C LYS A 328 54.57 80.76 74.49
N SER A 329 54.66 80.41 73.17
CA SER A 329 53.90 80.77 71.93
C SER A 329 54.37 79.95 70.68
N LYS A 330 53.58 79.95 69.55
CA LYS A 330 53.91 79.61 68.12
C LYS A 330 54.04 78.13 67.66
N ASN A 331 53.98 77.76 66.35
CA ASN A 331 53.09 78.11 65.19
C ASN A 331 53.50 77.32 63.91
N LEU A 332 52.57 76.89 63.02
CA LEU A 332 52.79 76.79 61.53
C LEU A 332 51.57 76.34 60.70
N GLU A 333 51.47 76.94 59.49
CA GLU A 333 50.72 76.60 58.24
C GLU A 333 49.22 76.22 58.19
N LYS A 334 48.61 76.59 57.04
CA LYS A 334 47.17 76.50 56.72
C LYS A 334 46.97 76.18 55.24
N LYS A 335 46.02 75.28 54.91
CA LYS A 335 45.23 75.38 53.67
C LYS A 335 43.91 76.08 53.99
N SER A 336 43.31 76.76 53.01
CA SER A 336 42.04 77.48 53.24
C SER A 336 40.93 76.52 53.71
N LYS A 337 39.94 77.05 54.44
CA LYS A 337 38.77 76.25 54.83
C LYS A 337 37.77 76.15 53.67
N ASP A 338 37.73 77.18 52.83
CA ASP A 338 36.63 77.46 51.92
C ASP A 338 36.71 76.60 50.65
N GLU A 339 37.92 76.27 50.17
CA GLU A 339 38.14 75.26 49.12
C GLU A 339 37.68 73.86 49.57
N LYS A 340 37.92 73.49 50.83
CA LYS A 340 37.45 72.22 51.39
C LYS A 340 35.93 72.22 51.55
N VAL A 341 35.33 73.35 51.91
CA VAL A 341 33.87 73.50 52.02
C VAL A 341 33.20 73.43 50.65
N SER A 342 33.75 74.07 49.61
CA SER A 342 33.19 74.00 48.25
C SER A 342 33.30 72.61 47.65
N GLU A 343 34.42 71.90 47.84
CA GLU A 343 34.54 70.47 47.48
C GLU A 343 33.49 69.60 48.19
N ILE A 344 33.30 69.79 49.50
CA ILE A 344 32.33 69.02 50.29
C ILE A 344 30.89 69.32 49.86
N LEU A 345 30.57 70.58 49.56
CA LEU A 345 29.26 70.98 49.04
C LEU A 345 29.00 70.36 47.66
N ASN A 346 29.96 70.45 46.72
CA ASN A 346 29.82 69.88 45.38
C ASN A 346 29.65 68.35 45.43
N LYS A 347 30.45 67.65 46.25
CA LYS A 347 30.31 66.20 46.49
C LYS A 347 28.96 65.86 47.14
N LYS A 348 28.45 66.70 48.05
CA LYS A 348 27.12 66.51 48.67
C LYS A 348 25.98 66.71 47.67
N VAL A 349 26.05 67.71 46.79
CA VAL A 349 25.06 67.93 45.72
C VAL A 349 25.04 66.75 44.75
N GLN A 350 26.20 66.26 44.31
CA GLN A 350 26.29 65.06 43.46
C GLN A 350 25.68 63.82 44.13
N LEU A 351 25.94 63.61 45.42
CA LEU A 351 25.33 62.51 46.18
C LEU A 351 23.81 62.67 46.34
N GLU A 352 23.30 63.89 46.53
CA GLU A 352 21.87 64.16 46.63
C GLU A 352 21.16 63.98 45.28
N GLU A 353 21.76 64.41 44.17
CA GLU A 353 21.26 64.09 42.82
C GLU A 353 21.19 62.59 42.57
N MET A 354 22.25 61.85 42.90
CA MET A 354 22.28 60.39 42.75
C MET A 354 21.23 59.70 43.63
N ALA A 355 20.97 60.25 44.83
CA ALA A 355 19.89 59.79 45.69
C ALA A 355 18.50 60.11 45.11
N ARG A 356 18.29 61.30 44.51
CA ARG A 356 17.04 61.64 43.80
C ARG A 356 16.81 60.72 42.61
N LYS A 357 17.77 60.60 41.70
CA LYS A 357 17.73 59.70 40.52
C LYS A 357 17.38 58.26 40.93
N ARG A 358 18.00 57.74 42.00
CA ARG A 358 17.71 56.40 42.55
C ARG A 358 16.33 56.30 43.22
N ASN A 359 15.86 57.34 43.90
CA ASN A 359 14.53 57.36 44.51
C ASN A 359 13.41 57.47 43.45
N GLU A 360 13.60 58.26 42.40
CA GLU A 360 12.73 58.30 41.23
C GLU A 360 12.67 56.96 40.52
N GLU A 361 13.80 56.28 40.35
CA GLU A 361 13.86 54.93 39.80
C GLU A 361 13.11 53.93 40.69
N ILE A 362 13.28 54.00 42.02
CA ILE A 362 12.54 53.18 42.98
C ILE A 362 11.04 53.49 42.95
N GLN A 363 10.62 54.74 42.75
CA GLN A 363 9.21 55.09 42.55
C GLN A 363 8.68 54.52 41.22
N LYS A 364 9.40 54.71 40.11
CA LYS A 364 9.06 54.12 38.81
C LYS A 364 8.90 52.60 38.92
N ARG A 365 9.84 51.89 39.55
CA ARG A 365 9.77 50.43 39.82
C ARG A 365 8.66 50.01 40.79
N LYS A 366 8.22 50.89 41.71
CA LYS A 366 7.10 50.62 42.64
C LYS A 366 5.72 50.82 42.00
N PHE A 367 5.60 51.77 41.06
CA PHE A 367 4.34 52.13 40.42
C PHE A 367 4.20 51.63 38.97
N SER A 368 5.23 51.02 38.38
CA SER A 368 5.18 50.41 37.03
C SER A 368 4.16 49.29 36.89
N TYR A 369 3.69 48.70 38.00
CA TYR A 369 2.61 47.71 38.01
C TYR A 369 1.19 48.32 37.93
N TYR A 370 1.07 49.65 37.81
CA TYR A 370 -0.21 50.37 37.80
C TYR A 370 -0.39 51.34 36.63
N ASN A 371 0.64 51.56 35.80
CA ASN A 371 0.61 52.49 34.66
C ASN A 371 0.71 51.77 33.30
N ASP A 372 -0.19 50.83 33.03
CA ASP A 372 -0.40 50.27 31.68
C ASP A 372 -1.09 51.31 30.77
N LYS A 373 -0.31 52.31 30.31
CA LYS A 373 -0.67 53.20 29.19
C LYS A 373 0.56 53.86 28.56
N SER A 374 1.00 53.25 27.47
CA SER A 374 1.64 53.88 26.29
C SER A 374 2.67 54.99 26.50
N VAL A 375 3.95 54.62 26.65
CA VAL A 375 5.04 55.12 25.77
C VAL A 375 6.07 53.98 25.62
N ILE A 376 6.26 53.47 24.40
CA ILE A 376 7.43 52.63 24.07
C ILE A 376 8.51 53.57 23.51
N LYS A 377 9.65 53.65 24.19
CA LYS A 377 10.91 54.10 23.60
C LYS A 377 11.90 52.95 23.70
N GLU A 378 12.32 52.43 22.54
CA GLU A 378 13.19 51.27 22.46
C GLU A 378 14.65 51.67 22.75
N SER A 379 15.22 51.13 23.83
CA SER A 379 16.66 51.17 24.11
C SER A 379 17.26 49.80 23.74
N ASN A 380 18.13 49.77 22.73
CA ASN A 380 18.66 48.54 22.14
C ASN A 380 19.75 47.87 23.01
N ASP A 381 19.34 47.11 24.03
CA ASP A 381 20.22 46.21 24.79
C ASP A 381 20.14 44.77 24.25
N ASN A 382 21.07 44.41 23.37
CA ASN A 382 21.06 43.16 22.59
C ASN A 382 21.51 41.89 23.34
N THR A 383 21.33 41.82 24.66
CA THR A 383 21.89 40.75 25.52
C THR A 383 20.87 39.79 26.12
N LYS A 384 19.56 39.99 25.87
CA LYS A 384 18.48 39.22 26.55
C LYS A 384 17.78 38.14 25.70
N TYR A 385 18.18 37.93 24.45
CA TYR A 385 17.43 37.13 23.46
C TYR A 385 17.54 35.59 23.56
N PHE A 386 17.98 35.03 24.69
CA PHE A 386 18.23 33.59 24.81
C PHE A 386 17.03 32.74 25.28
N PHE A 387 15.97 33.32 25.86
CA PHE A 387 14.88 32.57 26.52
C PHE A 387 13.46 33.17 26.42
N ASP A 388 13.18 34.12 25.52
CA ASP A 388 11.82 34.67 25.33
C ASP A 388 11.09 33.98 24.15
N GLU A 389 10.05 33.19 24.42
CA GLU A 389 9.28 32.41 23.43
C GLU A 389 8.45 33.26 22.44
N ASN A 390 8.39 34.59 22.64
CA ASN A 390 7.60 35.56 21.87
C ASN A 390 8.18 35.96 20.51
N ILE A 391 9.22 35.28 20.00
CA ILE A 391 9.73 35.54 18.63
C ILE A 391 8.71 35.07 17.58
N ALA A 392 7.99 33.98 17.83
CA ALA A 392 7.05 33.39 16.86
C ALA A 392 5.85 34.29 16.52
N THR A 393 5.41 35.16 17.43
CA THR A 393 4.23 36.03 17.25
C THR A 393 4.55 37.35 16.54
N LYS A 394 5.82 37.78 16.50
CA LYS A 394 6.22 39.01 15.80
C LYS A 394 6.25 38.88 14.27
N PHE A 395 6.25 37.66 13.74
CA PHE A 395 6.16 37.41 12.28
C PHE A 395 4.71 37.28 11.77
N SER A 396 3.69 37.34 12.64
CA SER A 396 2.29 37.09 12.28
C SER A 396 1.52 38.33 11.83
N ASN A 397 1.96 39.53 12.24
CA ASN A 397 1.14 40.76 12.20
C ASN A 397 1.70 41.84 11.25
N LEU A 398 2.24 41.43 10.10
CA LEU A 398 2.87 42.34 9.12
C LEU A 398 2.13 42.39 7.75
N GLU A 399 1.03 41.64 7.61
CA GLU A 399 0.15 41.64 6.43
C GLU A 399 -1.32 41.70 6.87
N SER A 400 -1.76 42.85 7.39
CA SER A 400 -3.17 43.09 7.72
C SER A 400 -3.55 44.57 7.60
N ASP A 401 -3.55 45.09 6.37
CA ASP A 401 -4.38 46.23 5.97
C ASP A 401 -4.64 46.18 4.45
N ASN A 402 -5.89 46.39 4.05
CA ASN A 402 -6.40 46.46 2.67
C ASN A 402 -6.22 45.21 1.78
N ILE A 403 -7.30 44.42 1.65
CA ILE A 403 -8.09 44.24 0.41
C ILE A 403 -9.09 43.11 0.66
N GLU A 404 -10.37 43.46 0.83
CA GLU A 404 -11.47 42.53 0.56
C GLU A 404 -11.84 42.60 -0.93
N GLN A 405 -12.57 41.58 -1.41
CA GLN A 405 -13.10 41.49 -2.77
C GLN A 405 -12.06 41.40 -3.90
N ASN A 406 -11.51 40.21 -4.11
CA ASN A 406 -11.75 39.54 -5.40
C ASN A 406 -11.63 38.01 -5.35
N ILE A 407 -12.26 37.36 -6.32
CA ILE A 407 -12.40 35.90 -6.40
C ILE A 407 -11.43 35.36 -7.47
N VAL A 408 -11.18 34.03 -7.47
CA VAL A 408 -10.46 33.24 -8.49
C VAL A 408 -8.93 33.10 -8.31
N SER A 409 -8.44 31.92 -8.65
CA SER A 409 -7.03 31.54 -8.87
C SER A 409 -6.05 31.66 -7.68
N LYS A 410 -5.90 30.54 -6.94
CA LYS A 410 -4.64 30.27 -6.21
C LYS A 410 -3.50 30.15 -7.23
N ARG A 411 -2.70 31.21 -7.40
CA ARG A 411 -1.47 31.18 -8.21
C ARG A 411 -0.61 30.00 -7.75
N ARG A 412 -0.22 29.13 -8.70
CA ARG A 412 0.77 28.09 -8.43
C ARG A 412 2.12 28.77 -8.22
N LEU A 413 2.88 28.32 -7.24
CA LEU A 413 4.32 28.60 -7.19
C LEU A 413 4.95 28.05 -8.48
N GLU A 414 5.52 28.94 -9.28
CA GLU A 414 6.24 28.55 -10.49
C GLU A 414 7.49 27.77 -10.10
N LYS A 415 7.52 26.50 -10.50
CA LYS A 415 8.73 25.69 -10.41
C LYS A 415 9.67 26.19 -11.50
N LYS A 416 10.80 26.78 -11.12
CA LYS A 416 11.90 27.04 -12.06
C LYS A 416 12.26 25.74 -12.76
N ASN A 417 12.08 25.69 -14.08
CA ASN A 417 12.57 24.57 -14.89
C ASN A 417 14.09 24.60 -14.88
N ILE A 418 14.71 23.57 -14.30
CA ILE A 418 16.13 23.28 -14.49
C ILE A 418 16.23 22.49 -15.79
N ASN A 419 16.18 23.20 -16.92
CA ASN A 419 16.55 22.70 -18.26
C ASN A 419 16.64 23.84 -19.28
N SER A 420 17.72 24.60 -19.18
CA SER A 420 18.29 25.41 -20.26
C SER A 420 19.73 25.75 -19.86
N ASP A 421 20.69 24.95 -20.31
CA ASP A 421 22.06 25.42 -20.39
C ASP A 421 22.16 26.52 -21.47
N GLU A 422 23.28 27.24 -21.46
CA GLU A 422 23.63 28.39 -22.33
C GLU A 422 23.03 29.77 -21.96
N ASN A 423 23.80 30.81 -22.32
CA ASN A 423 23.43 32.22 -22.39
C ASN A 423 23.03 33.00 -21.11
N LEU A 424 23.85 32.91 -20.06
CA LEU A 424 24.11 34.04 -19.14
C LEU A 424 25.61 34.28 -18.88
N LYS A 425 26.38 34.53 -19.94
CA LYS A 425 27.68 35.23 -19.82
C LYS A 425 27.43 36.73 -19.74
N LEU A 426 27.62 37.34 -18.55
CA LEU A 426 28.23 38.66 -18.30
C LEU A 426 27.94 39.16 -16.87
N LYS A 427 28.77 40.10 -16.37
CA LYS A 427 28.57 40.92 -15.16
C LYS A 427 28.37 40.18 -13.81
N ASN A 428 29.50 39.79 -13.17
CA ASN A 428 30.03 40.49 -11.98
C ASN A 428 31.10 39.64 -11.26
N LYS A 429 32.35 40.12 -11.18
CA LYS A 429 33.48 39.38 -10.57
C LYS A 429 33.45 39.34 -9.03
N GLU A 430 32.63 40.17 -8.39
CA GLU A 430 32.65 40.43 -6.95
C GLU A 430 31.80 39.46 -6.11
N LYS A 431 30.82 38.78 -6.70
CA LYS A 431 29.93 37.85 -5.96
C LYS A 431 30.61 36.53 -5.53
N LYS A 432 31.87 36.31 -5.92
CA LYS A 432 32.57 35.02 -5.87
C LYS A 432 32.58 34.34 -4.50
N ILE A 433 32.75 35.07 -3.40
CA ILE A 433 32.85 34.47 -2.06
C ILE A 433 31.48 33.98 -1.59
N VAL A 434 30.44 34.82 -1.69
CA VAL A 434 29.08 34.49 -1.23
C VAL A 434 28.44 33.37 -2.07
N THR A 435 28.81 33.25 -3.35
CA THR A 435 28.31 32.14 -4.18
C THR A 435 28.85 30.77 -3.77
N VAL A 436 30.05 30.65 -3.20
CA VAL A 436 30.68 29.33 -2.93
C VAL A 436 29.88 28.49 -1.92
N LEU A 437 29.15 29.12 -0.99
CA LEU A 437 28.29 28.44 -0.02
C LEU A 437 26.89 28.09 -0.57
N ASN A 438 26.52 28.61 -1.74
CA ASN A 438 25.18 28.47 -2.35
C ASN A 438 25.21 27.68 -3.68
N ILE A 439 26.19 26.80 -3.88
CA ILE A 439 26.25 25.90 -5.04
C ILE A 439 25.65 24.54 -4.67
N ASP A 440 24.55 24.15 -5.33
CA ASP A 440 23.85 22.85 -5.13
C ASP A 440 24.70 21.60 -5.43
N LYS A 441 25.92 21.77 -5.95
CA LYS A 441 26.88 20.71 -6.28
C LYS A 441 28.06 20.77 -5.31
N PRO A 442 28.36 19.71 -4.54
CA PRO A 442 29.43 19.75 -3.55
C PRO A 442 30.80 19.91 -4.22
N ILE A 443 31.61 20.81 -3.66
CA ILE A 443 32.93 21.22 -4.18
C ILE A 443 33.91 20.03 -4.28
N ALA A 444 33.78 19.06 -3.36
CA ALA A 444 34.43 17.77 -3.46
C ALA A 444 33.43 16.69 -3.91
N LYS A 445 33.82 15.89 -4.92
CA LYS A 445 33.17 14.60 -5.17
C LYS A 445 33.42 13.69 -3.96
N LEU A 446 32.46 13.61 -3.05
CA LEU A 446 32.48 12.65 -1.94
C LEU A 446 32.74 11.25 -2.51
N LYS A 447 33.75 10.54 -2.00
CA LYS A 447 34.00 9.15 -2.38
C LYS A 447 32.70 8.36 -2.19
N ASN A 448 32.27 7.62 -3.20
CA ASN A 448 31.03 6.83 -3.14
C ASN A 448 31.11 5.88 -1.94
N LYS A 449 30.40 6.22 -0.85
CA LYS A 449 30.19 5.31 0.27
C LYS A 449 29.49 4.07 -0.28
N ILE A 450 30.13 2.91 -0.15
CA ILE A 450 29.52 1.62 -0.48
C ILE A 450 28.53 1.30 0.64
N PHE A 451 27.32 1.87 0.53
CA PHE A 451 26.24 1.61 1.46
C PHE A 451 25.84 0.13 1.38
N LYS A 452 25.73 -0.52 2.53
CA LYS A 452 25.23 -1.90 2.61
C LYS A 452 23.70 -1.86 2.48
N GLU A 453 23.22 -1.90 1.25
CA GLU A 453 21.79 -2.09 0.98
C GLU A 453 21.42 -3.57 1.11
N LYS A 454 20.39 -3.88 1.89
CA LYS A 454 19.66 -5.15 1.81
C LYS A 454 18.28 -4.88 1.24
N THR A 455 17.87 -5.63 0.22
CA THR A 455 16.53 -5.58 -0.35
C THR A 455 15.76 -6.85 -0.02
N GLU A 456 14.50 -6.70 0.42
CA GLU A 456 13.55 -7.81 0.58
C GLU A 456 12.28 -7.49 -0.21
N ILE A 457 11.73 -8.49 -0.92
CA ILE A 457 10.58 -8.33 -1.82
C ILE A 457 9.36 -9.01 -1.21
N PHE A 458 8.27 -8.24 -1.05
CA PHE A 458 7.01 -8.71 -0.46
C PHE A 458 5.92 -8.82 -1.52
N TYR A 459 5.55 -10.05 -1.89
CA TYR A 459 4.51 -10.34 -2.87
C TYR A 459 3.11 -10.35 -2.24
N TYR A 460 2.18 -9.59 -2.81
CA TYR A 460 0.78 -9.53 -2.39
C TYR A 460 -0.11 -10.36 -3.33
N GLN A 461 -1.25 -10.82 -2.83
CA GLN A 461 -2.32 -11.31 -3.70
C GLN A 461 -2.96 -10.13 -4.45
N LYS A 462 -3.47 -10.38 -5.66
CA LYS A 462 -4.14 -9.35 -6.47
C LYS A 462 -5.26 -8.69 -5.67
N ASP A 463 -5.34 -7.36 -5.75
CA ASP A 463 -6.30 -6.49 -5.07
C ASP A 463 -6.27 -6.49 -3.51
N VAL A 464 -5.51 -7.41 -2.88
CA VAL A 464 -5.31 -7.45 -1.43
C VAL A 464 -4.28 -6.41 -0.98
N VAL A 465 -4.66 -5.62 0.03
CA VAL A 465 -3.83 -4.53 0.62
C VAL A 465 -3.14 -4.95 1.92
N GLU A 466 -3.66 -5.97 2.61
CA GLU A 466 -3.13 -6.40 3.92
C GLU A 466 -1.79 -7.15 3.81
N LEU A 467 -0.94 -6.96 4.82
CA LEU A 467 0.25 -7.79 5.03
C LEU A 467 -0.16 -9.19 5.51
N ASP A 468 0.40 -10.24 4.91
CA ASP A 468 0.26 -11.62 5.38
C ASP A 468 1.01 -11.85 6.73
N ILE A 469 0.65 -12.92 7.45
CA ILE A 469 1.28 -13.33 8.71
C ILE A 469 2.77 -13.63 8.51
N ASN A 470 3.15 -14.34 7.44
CA ASN A 470 4.56 -14.67 7.18
C ASN A 470 5.38 -13.41 6.88
N GLN A 471 4.77 -12.45 6.18
CA GLN A 471 5.37 -11.14 5.91
C GLN A 471 5.57 -10.34 7.20
N LYS A 472 4.54 -10.29 8.06
CA LYS A 472 4.60 -9.65 9.39
C LYS A 472 5.74 -10.23 10.23
N ILE A 473 5.91 -11.56 10.24
CA ILE A 473 7.01 -12.24 10.94
C ILE A 473 8.38 -11.80 10.39
N LYS A 474 8.61 -11.96 9.08
CA LYS A 474 9.86 -11.51 8.41
C LYS A 474 10.20 -10.05 8.72
N ILE A 475 9.24 -9.13 8.56
CA ILE A 475 9.44 -7.70 8.84
C ILE A 475 9.81 -7.49 10.31
N SER A 476 9.23 -8.24 11.25
CA SER A 476 9.61 -8.15 12.67
C SER A 476 11.06 -8.57 12.93
N GLU A 477 11.60 -9.53 12.17
CA GLU A 477 12.99 -10.01 12.27
C GLU A 477 13.97 -8.99 11.71
N TYR A 478 13.71 -8.44 10.52
CA TYR A 478 14.51 -7.32 9.99
C TYR A 478 14.46 -6.11 10.93
N VAL A 479 13.30 -5.76 11.49
CA VAL A 479 13.19 -4.65 12.45
C VAL A 479 14.00 -4.93 13.73
N LYS A 480 13.97 -6.13 14.30
CA LYS A 480 14.83 -6.51 15.44
C LYS A 480 16.31 -6.26 15.13
N GLN A 481 16.79 -6.61 13.93
CA GLN A 481 18.18 -6.42 13.51
C GLN A 481 18.59 -4.94 13.32
N ILE A 482 17.67 -4.08 12.85
CA ILE A 482 18.00 -2.69 12.45
C ILE A 482 17.51 -1.60 13.43
N LYS A 483 16.72 -1.96 14.46
CA LYS A 483 16.09 -1.00 15.39
C LYS A 483 17.11 -0.02 15.97
N ASN A 484 18.20 -0.55 16.49
CA ASN A 484 19.27 0.22 17.16
C ASN A 484 20.35 0.74 16.20
N LYS A 485 20.24 0.49 14.88
CA LYS A 485 21.20 0.92 13.85
C LYS A 485 20.73 2.17 13.10
N PRO A 486 21.63 3.00 12.54
CA PRO A 486 21.27 4.20 11.75
C PRO A 486 20.80 3.88 10.31
N VAL A 487 19.94 2.87 10.15
CA VAL A 487 19.46 2.39 8.85
C VAL A 487 18.24 3.20 8.38
N LYS A 488 18.31 3.77 7.16
CA LYS A 488 17.14 4.28 6.43
C LYS A 488 16.41 3.15 5.73
N ILE A 489 15.09 3.29 5.59
CA ILE A 489 14.21 2.33 4.93
C ILE A 489 13.51 3.05 3.78
N GLU A 490 13.69 2.55 2.55
CA GLU A 490 12.91 2.98 1.40
C GLU A 490 11.89 1.90 1.01
N ILE A 491 10.61 2.29 0.92
CA ILE A 491 9.51 1.46 0.45
C ILE A 491 9.25 1.83 -1.01
N LYS A 492 9.49 0.87 -1.92
CA LYS A 492 9.32 1.02 -3.37
C LYS A 492 8.21 0.05 -3.81
N PRO A 493 6.95 0.50 -3.99
CA PRO A 493 5.90 -0.36 -4.53
C PRO A 493 6.15 -0.67 -6.00
N GLY A 494 5.88 -1.91 -6.42
CA GLY A 494 5.82 -2.27 -7.82
C GLY A 494 4.63 -1.59 -8.49
N ILE A 495 4.90 -0.73 -9.47
CA ILE A 495 3.91 -0.07 -10.32
C ILE A 495 4.45 -0.13 -11.74
N VAL A 496 3.79 -0.90 -12.60
CA VAL A 496 4.19 -0.99 -14.01
C VAL A 496 3.71 0.28 -14.74
N ASN A 497 4.60 0.90 -15.51
CA ASN A 497 4.30 2.06 -16.37
C ASN A 497 3.54 1.64 -17.65
N THR A 498 2.45 0.86 -17.53
CA THR A 498 1.50 0.69 -18.65
C THR A 498 0.77 2.01 -18.92
N ILE A 499 0.46 2.26 -20.20
CA ILE A 499 0.17 3.61 -20.75
C ILE A 499 -1.03 4.32 -20.10
N LYS A 500 -1.92 3.58 -19.43
CA LYS A 500 -2.96 4.11 -18.53
C LYS A 500 -3.01 3.26 -17.26
N SER A 501 -2.01 3.37 -16.40
CA SER A 501 -2.01 2.65 -15.11
C SER A 501 -3.25 3.01 -14.29
N ASP A 502 -3.99 1.98 -13.90
CA ASP A 502 -5.33 2.17 -13.36
C ASP A 502 -5.30 2.96 -12.05
N LYS A 503 -6.23 3.91 -11.89
CA LYS A 503 -6.31 4.73 -10.65
C LYS A 503 -6.45 3.84 -9.40
N GLN A 504 -7.09 2.68 -9.58
CA GLN A 504 -7.24 1.64 -8.57
C GLN A 504 -5.89 0.98 -8.22
N LEU A 505 -5.09 0.54 -9.20
CA LEU A 505 -3.76 -0.03 -8.97
C LEU A 505 -2.83 0.93 -8.22
N HIS A 506 -2.83 2.21 -8.60
CA HIS A 506 -2.03 3.24 -7.90
C HIS A 506 -2.52 3.47 -6.45
N GLN A 507 -3.84 3.40 -6.21
CA GLN A 507 -4.40 3.45 -4.86
C GLN A 507 -4.04 2.21 -4.02
N ILE A 508 -4.09 1.01 -4.61
CA ILE A 508 -3.70 -0.26 -3.96
C ILE A 508 -2.22 -0.23 -3.59
N ALA A 509 -1.33 0.10 -4.54
CA ALA A 509 0.11 0.22 -4.32
C ALA A 509 0.48 1.24 -3.24
N LYS A 510 -0.19 2.41 -3.25
CA LYS A 510 -0.07 3.43 -2.20
C LYS A 510 -0.56 2.92 -0.84
N SER A 511 -1.65 2.18 -0.80
CA SER A 511 -2.24 1.64 0.43
C SER A 511 -1.38 0.54 1.05
N ARG A 512 -0.87 -0.40 0.24
CA ARG A 512 0.14 -1.39 0.64
C ARG A 512 1.38 -0.72 1.24
N SER A 513 1.88 0.33 0.58
CA SER A 513 3.04 1.10 1.05
C SER A 513 2.80 1.84 2.37
N LEU A 514 1.60 2.40 2.56
CA LEU A 514 1.21 3.08 3.81
C LEU A 514 1.01 2.08 4.96
N LEU A 515 0.41 0.91 4.69
CA LEU A 515 0.23 -0.16 5.67
C LEU A 515 1.58 -0.76 6.09
N MET A 516 2.51 -0.95 5.14
CA MET A 516 3.91 -1.31 5.40
C MET A 516 4.60 -0.29 6.31
N ARG A 517 4.49 1.02 6.01
CA ARG A 517 5.04 2.10 6.84
C ARG A 517 4.43 2.10 8.25
N ALA A 518 3.11 1.92 8.36
CA ALA A 518 2.43 1.86 9.65
C ALA A 518 2.87 0.64 10.49
N TYR A 519 3.12 -0.51 9.85
CA TYR A 519 3.60 -1.70 10.55
C TYR A 519 5.05 -1.55 11.06
N LEU A 520 5.95 -0.99 10.24
CA LEU A 520 7.32 -0.65 10.67
C LEU A 520 7.34 0.34 11.86
N VAL A 521 6.44 1.33 11.85
CA VAL A 521 6.27 2.28 12.95
C VAL A 521 5.74 1.59 14.21
N LYS A 522 4.75 0.68 14.08
CA LYS A 522 4.23 -0.13 15.19
C LYS A 522 5.31 -0.99 15.86
N LEU A 523 6.32 -1.44 15.10
CA LEU A 523 7.48 -2.18 15.63
C LEU A 523 8.57 -1.27 16.26
N GLY A 524 8.42 0.05 16.15
CA GLY A 524 9.28 1.05 16.79
C GLY A 524 10.34 1.70 15.89
N ILE A 525 10.19 1.66 14.57
CA ILE A 525 11.03 2.46 13.67
C ILE A 525 10.44 3.87 13.52
N SER A 526 11.26 4.90 13.73
CA SER A 526 10.86 6.31 13.58
C SER A 526 10.37 6.63 12.16
N HIS A 527 9.28 7.42 12.05
CA HIS A 527 8.73 7.93 10.79
C HIS A 527 9.77 8.60 9.88
N ASN A 528 10.80 9.23 10.46
CA ASN A 528 11.85 9.96 9.75
C ASN A 528 12.88 9.02 9.08
N ARG A 529 12.94 7.75 9.51
CA ARG A 529 13.77 6.71 8.90
C ARG A 529 13.08 6.02 7.71
N ILE A 530 11.76 6.21 7.52
CA ILE A 530 10.96 5.49 6.51
C ILE A 530 10.43 6.43 5.43
N LYS A 531 10.90 6.22 4.20
CA LYS A 531 10.56 7.00 3.00
C LYS A 531 9.82 6.12 2.00
N ILE A 532 8.67 6.56 1.49
CA ILE A 532 7.95 5.85 0.41
C ILE A 532 8.33 6.53 -0.90
N LEU A 533 8.82 5.75 -1.87
CA LEU A 533 9.19 6.20 -3.21
C LEU A 533 8.11 5.81 -4.22
N ILE A 534 7.02 6.57 -4.25
CA ILE A 534 6.04 6.51 -5.34
C ILE A 534 6.57 7.39 -6.49
N LYS A 535 7.48 6.83 -7.29
CA LYS A 535 7.91 7.39 -8.58
C LYS A 535 7.54 6.42 -9.70
N ASN A 536 7.21 6.96 -10.87
CA ASN A 536 7.05 6.22 -12.11
C ASN A 536 8.42 5.82 -12.70
N SER A 537 9.35 5.32 -11.89
CA SER A 537 10.68 4.89 -12.33
C SER A 537 10.60 3.59 -13.11
N ASP A 538 11.56 3.38 -14.01
CA ASP A 538 11.67 2.23 -14.93
C ASP A 538 12.12 0.93 -14.22
N SER A 539 11.83 0.82 -12.93
CA SER A 539 11.96 -0.38 -12.12
C SER A 539 11.07 -1.49 -12.68
N LYS A 540 11.70 -2.60 -13.11
CA LYS A 540 11.08 -3.81 -13.69
C LYS A 540 10.27 -4.65 -12.68
N GLY A 541 9.56 -3.99 -11.75
CA GLY A 541 8.80 -4.65 -10.69
C GLY A 541 7.40 -5.05 -11.13
N SER A 542 6.91 -6.17 -10.60
CA SER A 542 5.56 -6.67 -10.83
C SER A 542 4.48 -5.81 -10.13
N GLU A 543 3.25 -5.82 -10.65
CA GLU A 543 2.12 -5.02 -10.13
C GLU A 543 1.70 -5.35 -8.68
N ASN A 544 2.24 -6.43 -8.10
CA ASN A 544 1.85 -6.94 -6.79
C ASN A 544 3.00 -7.09 -5.80
N GLU A 545 4.19 -6.53 -6.07
CA GLU A 545 5.28 -6.51 -5.09
C GLU A 545 5.39 -5.17 -4.34
N VAL A 546 5.99 -5.22 -3.15
CA VAL A 546 6.56 -4.05 -2.47
C VAL A 546 7.98 -4.39 -2.07
N VAL A 547 8.95 -3.64 -2.60
CA VAL A 547 10.37 -3.80 -2.26
C VAL A 547 10.71 -2.93 -1.06
N LEU A 548 11.36 -3.53 -0.06
CA LEU A 548 11.89 -2.87 1.13
C LEU A 548 13.42 -2.81 1.03
N SER A 549 13.94 -1.61 0.77
CA SER A 549 15.37 -1.30 0.78
C SER A 549 15.81 -0.83 2.17
N PHE A 550 16.73 -1.55 2.80
CA PHE A 550 17.37 -1.20 4.07
C PHE A 550 18.79 -0.66 3.79
N ILE A 551 19.00 0.65 3.98
CA ILE A 551 20.24 1.36 3.65
C ILE A 551 20.95 1.77 4.95
N GLU A 552 22.07 1.11 5.27
CA GLU A 552 22.99 1.49 6.36
C GLU A 552 23.84 2.70 5.92
N LEU A 553 24.02 3.72 6.79
CA LEU A 553 24.54 5.07 6.46
C LEU A 553 26.00 5.35 6.85
#